data_AF-A0A0G4JZJ7-F1
#
_entry.id   AF-A0A0G4JZJ7-F1
#
_cell.length_a   1.000
_cell.length_b   1.000
_cell.length_c   1.000
_cell.angle_alpha   90.00
_cell.angle_beta   90.00
_cell.angle_gamma   90.00
#
_symmetry.space_group_name_H-M   'P 1'
#
loop_
_entity.id
_entity.type
_entity.pdbx_description
1 polymer ?
#
loop_
_entity_poly.entity_id
_entity_poly.type
_entity_poly.pdbx_seq_one_letter_code
_entity_poly.pdbx_strand_id
1 'polypeptide(L)'
;MRSRRTGRSVETPAPLRLINRVGSLLKYGCRIEQRLIELARRHDADGIICGHLHKPALQTRDGVLYANCGDWVSNLSAIAEDTLGRFSLIDWSSCPSSLLSDTTSTITVSEPKSETATA
;
A
#
# COMPACT_ATOMS: atom_id res chain seq x y z
N MET A 1 11.51 -43.10 -46.17
CA MET A 1 10.28 -42.39 -45.78
C MET A 1 10.33 -41.98 -44.32
N ARG A 2 10.60 -40.72 -44.00
CA ARG A 2 10.32 -40.13 -42.68
C ARG A 2 9.72 -38.74 -42.91
N SER A 3 8.42 -38.64 -42.67
CA SER A 3 7.63 -37.41 -42.80
C SER A 3 8.02 -36.44 -41.69
N ARG A 4 8.46 -35.23 -42.06
CA ARG A 4 8.70 -34.13 -41.12
C ARG A 4 7.36 -33.52 -40.75
N ARG A 5 6.85 -33.80 -39.54
CA ARG A 5 5.79 -32.96 -38.94
C ARG A 5 6.43 -31.65 -38.50
N THR A 6 6.18 -30.59 -39.26
CA THR A 6 6.42 -29.21 -38.83
C THR A 6 5.51 -28.89 -37.64
N GLY A 7 6.10 -28.60 -36.48
CA GLY A 7 5.37 -28.19 -35.28
C GLY A 7 4.60 -26.90 -35.55
N ARG A 8 3.27 -26.97 -35.47
CA ARG A 8 2.39 -25.80 -35.53
C ARG A 8 2.48 -25.08 -34.19
N SER A 9 3.04 -23.87 -34.17
CA SER A 9 2.94 -22.99 -33.01
C SER A 9 1.47 -22.72 -32.72
N VAL A 10 0.97 -23.20 -31.58
CA VAL A 10 -0.40 -22.96 -31.14
C VAL A 10 -0.50 -21.51 -30.70
N GLU A 11 -0.99 -20.64 -31.58
CA GLU A 11 -1.28 -19.25 -31.22
C GLU A 11 -2.44 -19.20 -30.22
N THR A 12 -2.29 -18.43 -29.14
CA THR A 12 -3.33 -18.26 -28.14
C THR A 12 -4.46 -17.40 -28.70
N PRO A 13 -5.73 -17.83 -28.60
CA PRO A 13 -6.85 -17.09 -29.15
C PRO A 13 -7.04 -15.74 -28.43
N ALA A 14 -7.50 -14.73 -29.17
CA ALA A 14 -7.64 -13.34 -28.73
C ALA A 14 -8.32 -13.15 -27.34
N PRO A 15 -9.43 -13.83 -26.99
CA PRO A 15 -10.04 -13.67 -25.67
C PRO A 15 -9.14 -14.18 -24.52
N LEU A 16 -8.41 -15.27 -24.74
CA LEU A 16 -7.42 -15.78 -23.78
C LEU A 16 -6.23 -14.81 -23.61
N ARG A 17 -5.81 -14.13 -24.68
CA ARG A 17 -4.77 -13.08 -24.60
C ARG A 17 -5.22 -11.89 -23.76
N LEU A 18 -6.49 -11.49 -23.87
CA LEU A 18 -7.06 -10.40 -23.07
C LEU A 18 -7.11 -10.77 -21.59
N ILE A 19 -7.63 -11.95 -21.26
CA ILE A 19 -7.69 -12.47 -19.88
C ILE A 19 -6.29 -12.54 -19.25
N ASN A 20 -5.31 -13.07 -19.99
CA ASN A 20 -3.92 -13.16 -19.53
C ASN A 20 -3.28 -11.77 -19.31
N ARG A 21 -3.65 -10.77 -20.10
CA ARG A 21 -3.16 -9.40 -19.96
C ARG A 21 -3.73 -8.71 -18.72
N VAL A 22 -5.04 -8.88 -18.47
CA VAL A 22 -5.69 -8.40 -17.25
C VAL A 22 -5.12 -9.10 -16.01
N GLY A 23 -4.93 -10.42 -16.07
CA GLY A 23 -4.30 -11.19 -15.00
C GLY A 23 -2.87 -10.75 -14.70
N SER A 24 -2.09 -10.34 -15.72
CA SER A 24 -0.75 -9.77 -15.50
C SER A 24 -0.80 -8.44 -14.78
N LEU A 25 -1.75 -7.55 -15.12
CA LEU A 25 -1.95 -6.24 -14.45
C LEU A 25 -2.27 -6.40 -12.96
N LEU A 26 -3.15 -7.34 -12.61
CA LEU A 26 -3.46 -7.63 -11.21
C LEU A 26 -2.25 -8.17 -10.43
N LYS A 27 -1.41 -8.98 -11.08
CA LYS A 27 -0.15 -9.46 -10.50
C LYS A 27 0.86 -8.35 -10.21
N TYR A 28 0.82 -7.20 -10.90
CA TYR A 28 1.78 -6.12 -10.65
C TYR A 28 1.71 -5.59 -9.21
N GLY A 29 0.52 -5.53 -8.60
CA GLY A 29 0.38 -5.15 -7.18
C GLY A 29 1.12 -6.11 -6.25
N CYS A 30 0.93 -7.43 -6.44
CA CYS A 30 1.64 -8.45 -5.68
C CYS A 30 3.16 -8.38 -5.86
N ARG A 31 3.64 -7.99 -7.05
CA ARG A 31 5.08 -7.90 -7.33
C ARG A 31 5.78 -6.80 -6.54
N ILE A 32 5.08 -5.71 -6.20
CA ILE A 32 5.69 -4.61 -5.43
C ILE A 32 5.86 -5.05 -3.98
N GLU A 33 4.81 -5.62 -3.39
CA GLU A 33 4.86 -6.12 -2.02
C GLU A 33 5.96 -7.18 -1.84
N GLN A 34 6.06 -8.15 -2.76
CA GLN A 34 7.13 -9.16 -2.73
C GLN A 34 8.53 -8.54 -2.80
N ARG A 35 8.73 -7.52 -3.66
CA ARG A 35 10.01 -6.82 -3.75
C ARG A 35 10.35 -6.05 -2.48
N LEU A 36 9.36 -5.45 -1.83
CA LEU A 36 9.53 -4.72 -0.58
C LEU A 36 9.91 -5.66 0.57
N ILE A 37 9.25 -6.82 0.66
CA ILE A 37 9.61 -7.87 1.62
C ILE A 37 11.03 -8.37 1.37
N GLU A 38 11.38 -8.64 0.12
CA GLU A 38 12.72 -9.10 -0.23
C GLU A 38 13.78 -8.04 0.06
N LEU A 39 13.47 -6.75 -0.14
CA LEU A 39 14.34 -5.64 0.22
C LEU A 39 14.58 -5.59 1.74
N ALA A 40 13.52 -5.66 2.55
CA ALA A 40 13.63 -5.68 4.01
C ALA A 40 14.54 -6.82 4.49
N ARG A 41 14.37 -8.02 3.92
CA ARG A 41 15.23 -9.18 4.21
C ARG A 41 16.68 -8.97 3.83
N ARG A 42 16.95 -8.38 2.66
CA ARG A 42 18.32 -8.09 2.20
C ARG A 42 19.04 -7.09 3.11
N HIS A 43 18.28 -6.26 3.82
CA HIS A 43 18.80 -5.28 4.78
C HIS A 43 18.71 -5.74 6.24
N ASP A 44 18.38 -7.02 6.48
CA ASP A 44 18.24 -7.60 7.83
C ASP A 44 17.27 -6.82 8.73
N ALA A 45 16.21 -6.28 8.13
CA ALA A 45 15.17 -5.54 8.83
C ALA A 45 13.99 -6.45 9.23
N ASP A 46 13.43 -6.21 10.42
CA ASP A 46 12.25 -6.94 10.94
C ASP A 46 10.95 -6.61 10.20
N GLY A 47 10.93 -5.49 9.47
CA GLY A 47 9.73 -4.98 8.83
C GLY A 47 9.97 -3.86 7.83
N ILE A 48 8.91 -3.52 7.10
CA ILE A 48 8.84 -2.38 6.21
C ILE A 48 7.51 -1.64 6.39
N ILE A 49 7.62 -0.32 6.49
CA ILE A 49 6.48 0.60 6.48
C ILE A 49 6.53 1.38 5.18
N CYS A 50 5.48 1.31 4.38
CA CYS A 50 5.38 1.99 3.09
C CYS A 50 4.07 2.74 2.90
N GLY A 51 4.00 3.50 1.81
CA GLY A 51 2.82 4.20 1.34
C GLY A 51 2.76 4.17 -0.19
N HIS A 52 2.15 5.18 -0.81
CA HIS A 52 2.08 5.38 -2.28
C HIS A 52 1.21 4.39 -3.07
N LEU A 53 1.02 3.16 -2.58
CA LEU A 53 0.14 2.17 -3.22
C LEU A 53 -1.35 2.38 -2.93
N HIS A 54 -1.69 3.19 -1.93
CA HIS A 54 -3.06 3.50 -1.49
C HIS A 54 -3.87 2.21 -1.22
N LYS A 55 -3.22 1.25 -0.56
CA LYS A 55 -3.77 -0.08 -0.27
C LYS A 55 -3.44 -0.45 1.18
N PRO A 56 -4.24 -0.01 2.16
CA PRO A 56 -3.93 -0.23 3.56
C PRO A 56 -3.72 -1.71 3.85
N ALA A 57 -2.63 -2.04 4.53
CA ALA A 57 -2.29 -3.42 4.88
C ALA A 57 -1.40 -3.44 6.13
N LEU A 58 -1.64 -4.41 7.01
CA LEU A 58 -0.77 -4.72 8.14
C LEU A 58 -0.73 -6.23 8.31
N GLN A 59 0.38 -6.86 7.93
CA GLN A 59 0.51 -8.32 7.92
C GLN A 59 1.97 -8.75 8.01
N THR A 60 2.22 -9.91 8.62
CA THR A 60 3.55 -10.53 8.61
C THR A 60 3.65 -11.53 7.46
N ARG A 61 4.70 -11.43 6.65
CA ARG A 61 4.98 -12.34 5.54
C ARG A 61 6.45 -12.73 5.55
N ASP A 62 6.71 -14.03 5.47
CA ASP A 62 8.06 -14.59 5.47
C ASP A 62 8.95 -14.09 6.63
N GLY A 63 8.35 -13.87 7.80
CA GLY A 63 9.02 -13.34 8.99
C GLY A 63 9.20 -11.83 9.04
N VAL A 64 8.79 -11.09 8.01
CA VAL A 64 8.90 -9.63 7.91
C VAL A 64 7.53 -8.99 8.10
N LEU A 65 7.45 -7.94 8.93
CA LEU A 65 6.26 -7.11 9.06
C LEU A 65 6.10 -6.23 7.81
N TYR A 66 4.97 -6.35 7.11
CA TYR A 66 4.58 -5.46 6.02
C TYR A 66 3.43 -4.55 6.49
N ALA A 67 3.73 -3.26 6.61
CA ALA A 67 2.76 -2.22 6.91
C ALA A 67 2.69 -1.23 5.74
N ASN A 68 1.50 -1.03 5.18
CA ASN A 68 1.26 -0.03 4.14
C ASN A 68 0.13 0.89 4.58
N CYS A 69 0.36 2.19 4.57
CA CYS A 69 -0.71 3.16 4.76
C CYS A 69 -1.57 3.27 3.49
N GLY A 70 -2.88 3.49 3.69
CA GLY A 70 -3.76 3.92 2.62
C GLY A 70 -3.60 5.43 2.35
N ASP A 71 -4.60 6.00 1.71
CA ASP A 71 -4.70 7.45 1.54
C ASP A 71 -5.74 8.09 2.46
N TRP A 72 -5.79 9.41 2.43
CA TRP A 72 -6.71 10.24 3.21
C TRP A 72 -7.93 10.67 2.40
N VAL A 73 -8.15 10.05 1.24
CA VAL A 73 -9.22 10.42 0.31
C VAL A 73 -10.22 9.28 0.18
N SER A 74 -9.72 8.07 -0.05
CA SER A 74 -10.52 6.86 -0.28
C SER A 74 -10.46 5.88 0.88
N ASN A 75 -9.33 5.78 1.58
CA ASN A 75 -9.16 4.82 2.67
C ASN A 75 -9.34 5.42 4.06
N LEU A 76 -8.97 6.69 4.27
CA LEU A 76 -8.94 7.35 5.59
C LEU A 76 -8.24 6.49 6.64
N SER A 77 -7.08 5.94 6.28
CA SER A 77 -6.37 4.96 7.10
C SER A 77 -4.99 5.43 7.52
N ALA A 78 -4.55 4.97 8.69
CA ALA A 78 -3.21 5.25 9.22
C ALA A 78 -2.60 4.00 9.86
N ILE A 79 -1.27 3.92 9.84
CA ILE A 79 -0.52 2.96 10.66
C ILE A 79 -0.10 3.69 11.94
N ALA A 80 -0.39 3.09 13.09
CA ALA A 80 0.01 3.61 14.40
C ALA A 80 0.80 2.55 15.17
N GLU A 81 1.86 2.98 15.85
CA GLU A 81 2.65 2.18 16.76
C GLU A 81 2.37 2.64 18.20
N ASP A 82 2.09 1.71 19.11
CA ASP A 82 1.92 2.03 20.52
C ASP A 82 3.26 2.05 21.28
N THR A 83 3.24 2.46 22.55
CA THR A 83 4.44 2.52 23.40
C THR A 83 5.05 1.16 23.71
N LEU A 84 4.36 0.07 23.38
CA LEU A 84 4.84 -1.31 23.50
C LEU A 84 5.39 -1.85 22.17
N GLY A 85 5.47 -1.02 21.13
CA GLY A 85 5.96 -1.40 19.80
C GLY A 85 4.97 -2.20 18.97
N ARG A 86 3.68 -2.19 19.33
CA ARG A 86 2.64 -2.91 18.58
C ARG A 86 2.07 -1.99 17.51
N PHE A 87 2.07 -2.50 16.28
CA PHE A 87 1.47 -1.81 15.13
C PHE A 87 -0.03 -2.11 15.02
N SER A 88 -0.78 -1.09 14.62
CA SER A 88 -2.21 -1.16 14.32
C SER A 88 -2.52 -0.38 13.05
N LEU A 89 -3.49 -0.89 12.28
CA LEU A 89 -4.04 -0.20 11.13
C LEU A 89 -5.37 0.44 11.55
N ILE A 90 -5.39 1.76 11.61
CA ILE A 90 -6.58 2.55 11.92
C ILE A 90 -7.32 2.82 10.62
N ASP A 91 -8.64 2.63 10.62
CA ASP A 91 -9.55 2.94 9.53
C ASP A 91 -10.67 3.87 10.03
N TRP A 92 -10.65 5.14 9.59
CA TRP A 92 -11.66 6.13 9.94
C TRP A 92 -12.92 6.06 9.06
N SER A 93 -12.89 5.36 7.92
CA SER A 93 -14.08 5.21 7.07
C SER A 93 -15.18 4.38 7.75
N SER A 94 -14.77 3.53 8.68
CA SER A 94 -15.65 2.72 9.53
C SER A 94 -16.23 3.49 10.73
N CYS A 95 -15.84 4.76 10.94
CA CYS A 95 -16.37 5.58 12.04
C CYS A 95 -17.81 6.04 11.72
N PRO A 96 -18.81 5.72 12.56
CA PRO A 96 -20.17 6.22 12.37
C PRO A 96 -20.19 7.74 12.38
N SER A 97 -20.80 8.35 11.35
CA SER A 97 -20.94 9.81 11.25
C SER A 97 -21.61 10.45 12.47
N SER A 98 -22.35 9.68 13.27
CA SER A 98 -22.97 10.13 14.52
C SER A 98 -21.98 10.43 15.65
N LEU A 99 -20.71 10.01 15.53
CA LEU A 99 -19.65 10.33 16.50
C LEU A 99 -18.85 11.59 16.12
N LEU A 100 -19.06 12.14 14.91
CA LEU A 100 -18.32 13.28 14.38
C LEU A 100 -19.02 14.63 14.64
N SER A 101 -20.19 14.65 15.29
CA SER A 101 -20.99 15.88 15.48
C SER A 101 -20.46 16.83 16.55
N ASP A 102 -19.55 16.39 17.44
CA ASP A 102 -19.34 17.08 18.71
C ASP A 102 -17.99 17.80 18.85
N THR A 103 -17.19 17.93 17.78
CA THR A 103 -15.86 18.58 17.88
C THR A 103 -15.55 19.55 16.73
N THR A 104 -16.51 20.41 16.38
CA THR A 104 -16.19 21.64 15.66
C THR A 104 -15.69 22.68 16.66
N SER A 105 -14.48 22.46 17.18
CA SER A 105 -13.72 23.52 17.84
C SER A 105 -12.79 24.10 16.78
N THR A 106 -13.13 25.28 16.28
CA THR A 106 -12.33 26.09 15.36
C THR A 106 -10.87 26.12 15.80
N ILE A 107 -9.99 25.47 15.03
CA ILE A 107 -8.54 25.64 15.18
C ILE A 107 -8.22 27.02 14.60
N THR A 108 -8.14 28.03 15.47
CA THR A 108 -7.52 29.31 15.11
C THR A 108 -6.01 29.10 15.05
N VAL A 109 -5.47 28.99 13.85
CA VAL A 109 -4.02 29.05 13.63
C VAL A 109 -3.59 30.50 13.88
N SER A 110 -3.00 30.75 15.04
CA SER A 110 -2.33 32.03 15.34
C SER A 110 -1.06 32.12 14.51
N GLU A 111 -0.93 33.15 13.67
CA GLU A 111 0.30 33.42 12.90
C GLU A 111 1.51 33.60 13.83
N PRO A 112 2.70 33.08 13.47
CA PRO A 112 3.93 33.39 14.17
C PRO A 112 4.36 34.84 13.88
N LYS A 113 4.52 35.66 14.93
CA LYS A 113 5.09 37.01 14.83
C LYS A 113 6.51 36.93 14.27
N SER A 114 6.75 37.60 13.14
CA SER A 114 8.09 37.87 12.62
C SER A 114 8.80 38.89 13.52
N GLU A 115 9.75 38.42 14.33
CA GLU A 115 10.74 39.29 14.97
C GLU A 115 11.84 39.63 13.95
N THR A 116 11.78 40.87 13.44
CA THR A 116 12.85 41.45 12.63
C THR A 116 14.01 41.83 13.55
N ALA A 117 15.07 41.03 13.56
CA ALA A 117 16.35 41.40 14.14
C ALA A 117 16.94 42.57 13.35
N THR A 118 17.10 43.73 13.99
CA THR A 118 17.90 44.84 13.48
C THR A 118 19.23 44.82 14.22
N ALA A 119 20.32 44.73 13.47
CA ALA A 119 21.71 44.89 13.93
C ALA A 119 22.09 46.37 14.01
#